data_AF-A0A963W195-F1
#
_entry.id   AF-A0A963W195-F1
#
_cell.length_a   1.000
_cell.length_b   1.000
_cell.length_c   1.000
_cell.angle_alpha   90.00
_cell.angle_beta   90.00
_cell.angle_gamma   90.00
#
_symmetry.space_group_name_H-M   'P 1'
#
loop_
_entity.id
_entity.type
_entity.pdbx_description
1 polymer ?
#
loop_
_entity_poly.entity_id
_entity_poly.type
_entity_poly.pdbx_seq_one_letter_code
_entity_poly.pdbx_strand_id
1 'polypeptide(L)'
;LAESLLRLGENAEALALCDPASAQRDTGLRIAGVGAHLAQEAGDFDRAIELYRIVEKARPDDFSILNNLGNALSGAGRHEEAAQVLGRAARLAPGSAPIQLNLGNALLEAGRIDEALDCLNGAAAAFPGDANPHLALFSAYRALGREDEAYAAIAEAARRAPDSAPIQSDHGQEAARRNDYAIAEAAFEAALALDASLGPAFVGLASVYERMNREEELDPLRDRALANAADAQSLSYIEALRFKRGNQIEAAFAALEDAGDVIVPGRKHHLRGIMLDRLGRHDEAFAEFVAMNDHWKADPSQPIERARLYREMCSHAADLLSPEWIAGWSPPPPPDDRPSPIFLLGFPRSGTTLLDTMLMADPSVRVLEEEPFIGQAEHELGGIEALAGLSQAQLIEAREAYFARVAEKAGPLDGVQVVDKHPLHLNKAAMIRRLFPDARFVLALRHPCDVVLSCFLTNFRINNAMANFLDLGDAAELYDISFAHWEKSREIMNLPVGTVVYERLVEDSARELRPLFDWLELAWPGEEFDHRDAARARGTVSTASYSQVTEPLYKRAAGRWHRYADHLEPVFKCLQPWVERYGYSLDDGRIPDWPEPSR
;
A
#
# COMPACT_ATOMS: atom_id res chain seq x y z
N LEU A 1 -44.14 -28.88 -21.86
CA LEU A 1 -42.99 -29.13 -22.75
C LEU A 1 -41.75 -28.38 -22.26
N ALA A 2 -41.75 -27.04 -22.20
CA ALA A 2 -40.61 -26.26 -21.69
C ALA A 2 -40.08 -26.75 -20.32
N GLU A 3 -40.96 -26.97 -19.32
CA GLU A 3 -40.56 -27.53 -18.02
C GLU A 3 -39.97 -28.95 -18.11
N SER A 4 -40.40 -29.76 -19.09
CA SER A 4 -39.90 -31.10 -19.30
C SER A 4 -38.48 -31.05 -19.89
N LEU A 5 -38.25 -30.16 -20.85
CA LEU A 5 -36.93 -29.91 -21.45
C LEU A 5 -35.96 -29.36 -20.40
N LEU A 6 -36.40 -28.43 -19.54
CA LEU A 6 -35.62 -27.93 -18.41
C LEU A 6 -35.17 -29.07 -17.48
N ARG A 7 -36.06 -30.00 -17.11
CA ARG A 7 -35.69 -31.15 -16.26
C ARG A 7 -34.71 -32.12 -16.93
N LEU A 8 -34.66 -32.12 -18.26
CA LEU A 8 -33.70 -32.90 -19.05
C LEU A 8 -32.38 -32.15 -19.28
N GLY A 9 -32.26 -30.91 -18.80
CA GLY A 9 -31.08 -30.05 -19.01
C GLY A 9 -31.02 -29.41 -20.41
N GLU A 10 -32.09 -29.52 -21.20
CA GLU A 10 -32.19 -28.94 -22.55
C GLU A 10 -32.61 -27.46 -22.46
N ASN A 11 -31.81 -26.66 -21.76
CA ASN A 11 -32.15 -25.28 -21.35
C ASN A 11 -32.38 -24.34 -22.54
N ALA A 12 -31.59 -24.46 -23.61
CA ALA A 12 -31.73 -23.63 -24.80
C ALA A 12 -33.05 -23.91 -25.54
N GLU A 13 -33.45 -25.18 -25.62
CA GLU A 13 -34.71 -25.60 -26.26
C GLU A 13 -35.91 -25.23 -25.39
N ALA A 14 -35.78 -25.38 -24.06
CA ALA A 14 -36.77 -24.90 -23.11
C ALA A 14 -36.98 -23.39 -23.23
N LEU A 15 -35.89 -22.60 -23.32
CA LEU A 15 -35.95 -21.15 -23.47
C LEU A 15 -36.57 -20.74 -24.81
N ALA A 16 -36.30 -21.46 -25.90
CA ALA A 16 -36.90 -21.20 -27.21
C ALA A 16 -38.43 -21.27 -27.20
N LEU A 17 -39.02 -22.08 -26.30
CA LEU A 17 -40.48 -22.19 -26.12
C LEU A 17 -41.08 -21.09 -25.22
N CYS A 18 -40.25 -20.29 -24.55
CA CYS A 18 -40.67 -19.27 -23.60
C CYS A 18 -40.54 -17.85 -24.19
N ASP A 19 -41.14 -17.59 -25.35
CA ASP A 19 -41.16 -16.26 -25.94
C ASP A 19 -42.18 -15.32 -25.24
N PRO A 20 -42.01 -14.00 -25.30
CA PRO A 20 -42.90 -13.04 -24.64
C PRO A 20 -44.38 -13.16 -25.07
N ALA A 21 -44.66 -13.50 -26.32
CA ALA A 21 -46.04 -13.64 -26.79
C ALA A 21 -46.71 -14.90 -26.19
N SER A 22 -45.97 -16.00 -26.09
CA SER A 22 -46.41 -17.23 -25.40
C SER A 22 -46.57 -16.99 -23.90
N ALA A 23 -45.66 -16.24 -23.29
CA ALA A 23 -45.74 -15.84 -21.89
C ALA A 23 -46.97 -14.98 -21.57
N GLN A 24 -47.34 -14.03 -22.44
CA GLN A 24 -48.55 -13.20 -22.28
C GLN A 24 -49.85 -14.01 -22.42
N ARG A 25 -49.85 -15.06 -23.24
CA ARG A 25 -51.02 -15.95 -23.42
C ARG A 25 -51.19 -16.95 -22.27
N ASP A 26 -50.11 -17.25 -21.54
CA ASP A 26 -50.14 -18.15 -20.39
C ASP A 26 -50.67 -17.43 -19.14
N THR A 27 -51.96 -17.63 -18.85
CA THR A 27 -52.61 -17.10 -17.64
C THR A 27 -52.02 -17.64 -16.34
N GLY A 28 -51.29 -18.77 -16.40
CA GLY A 28 -50.59 -19.34 -15.26
C GLY A 28 -49.25 -18.68 -14.94
N LEU A 29 -48.74 -17.80 -15.83
CA LEU A 29 -47.44 -17.13 -15.75
C LEU A 29 -46.22 -18.08 -15.65
N ARG A 30 -46.40 -19.38 -15.91
CA ARG A 30 -45.34 -20.38 -15.81
C ARG A 30 -44.34 -20.21 -16.93
N ILE A 31 -44.81 -19.96 -18.16
CA ILE A 31 -43.94 -19.68 -19.31
C ILE A 31 -43.10 -18.43 -19.04
N ALA A 32 -43.73 -17.37 -18.50
CA ALA A 32 -43.03 -16.15 -18.14
C ALA A 32 -41.96 -16.39 -17.05
N GLY A 33 -42.31 -17.08 -15.96
CA GLY A 33 -41.39 -17.34 -14.86
C GLY A 33 -40.22 -18.26 -15.22
N VAL A 34 -40.50 -19.38 -15.87
CA VAL A 34 -39.46 -20.34 -16.31
C VAL A 34 -38.59 -19.72 -17.41
N GLY A 35 -39.21 -19.02 -18.36
CA GLY A 35 -38.48 -18.32 -19.42
C GLY A 35 -37.56 -17.23 -18.89
N ALA A 36 -38.02 -16.43 -17.91
CA ALA A 36 -37.23 -15.37 -17.32
C ALA A 36 -35.98 -15.92 -16.62
N HIS A 37 -36.16 -16.99 -15.83
CA HIS A 37 -35.06 -17.66 -15.15
C HIS A 37 -34.04 -18.25 -16.13
N LEU A 38 -34.51 -18.98 -17.15
CA LEU A 38 -33.66 -19.55 -18.19
C LEU A 38 -32.91 -18.48 -19.02
N ALA A 39 -33.59 -17.37 -19.35
CA ALA A 39 -32.96 -16.26 -20.06
C ALA A 39 -31.85 -15.62 -19.21
N GLN A 40 -32.08 -15.47 -17.90
CA GLN A 40 -31.09 -14.95 -16.97
C GLN A 40 -29.88 -15.88 -16.83
N GLU A 41 -30.08 -17.20 -16.72
CA GLU A 41 -28.98 -18.19 -16.72
C GLU A 41 -28.18 -18.18 -18.02
N ALA A 42 -28.83 -17.89 -19.15
CA ALA A 42 -28.20 -17.76 -20.45
C ALA A 42 -27.51 -16.39 -20.68
N GLY A 43 -27.61 -15.44 -19.74
CA GLY A 43 -27.10 -14.08 -19.87
C GLY A 43 -27.92 -13.18 -20.82
N ASP A 44 -29.10 -13.62 -21.28
CA ASP A 44 -30.04 -12.83 -22.07
C ASP A 44 -30.90 -11.96 -21.13
N PHE A 45 -30.25 -10.95 -20.53
CA PHE A 45 -30.86 -10.13 -19.49
C PHE A 45 -32.05 -9.31 -20.00
N ASP A 46 -32.02 -8.82 -21.24
CA ASP A 46 -33.13 -8.05 -21.82
C ASP A 46 -34.40 -8.90 -21.91
N ARG A 47 -34.28 -10.15 -22.37
CA ARG A 47 -35.40 -11.08 -22.42
C ARG A 47 -35.85 -11.49 -21.02
N ALA A 48 -34.93 -11.71 -20.10
CA ALA A 48 -35.26 -11.99 -18.70
C ALA A 48 -36.09 -10.85 -18.09
N ILE A 49 -35.69 -9.59 -18.31
CA ILE A 49 -36.40 -8.39 -17.84
C ILE A 49 -37.81 -8.32 -18.43
N GLU A 50 -37.96 -8.54 -19.75
CA GLU A 50 -39.28 -8.53 -20.39
C GLU A 50 -40.23 -9.56 -19.78
N LEU A 51 -39.74 -10.79 -19.60
CA LEU A 51 -40.52 -11.89 -19.04
C LEU A 51 -40.82 -11.67 -17.54
N TYR A 52 -39.87 -11.17 -16.74
CA TYR A 52 -40.12 -10.81 -15.35
C TYR A 52 -41.13 -9.68 -15.22
N ARG A 53 -41.13 -8.68 -16.12
CA ARG A 53 -42.14 -7.61 -16.12
C ARG A 53 -43.56 -8.11 -16.40
N ILE A 54 -43.72 -9.18 -17.19
CA ILE A 54 -45.03 -9.83 -17.36
C ILE A 54 -45.52 -10.41 -16.02
N VAL A 55 -44.62 -11.08 -15.29
CA VAL A 55 -44.95 -11.65 -13.97
C VAL A 55 -45.21 -10.55 -12.94
N GLU A 56 -44.37 -9.52 -12.89
CA GLU A 56 -44.49 -8.35 -12.00
C GLU A 56 -45.84 -7.65 -12.21
N LYS A 57 -46.26 -7.42 -13.46
CA LYS A 57 -47.54 -6.76 -13.76
C LYS A 57 -48.73 -7.53 -13.19
N ALA A 58 -48.66 -8.86 -13.19
CA ALA A 58 -49.71 -9.71 -12.62
C ALA A 58 -49.58 -9.88 -11.09
N ARG A 59 -48.36 -9.71 -10.54
CA ARG A 59 -48.03 -9.88 -9.12
C ARG A 59 -47.10 -8.74 -8.65
N PRO A 60 -47.62 -7.51 -8.48
CA PRO A 60 -46.78 -6.32 -8.26
C PRO A 60 -46.09 -6.28 -6.89
N ASP A 61 -46.57 -7.06 -5.92
CA ASP A 61 -46.05 -7.11 -4.55
C ASP A 61 -45.34 -8.44 -4.24
N ASP A 62 -45.01 -9.24 -5.26
CA ASP A 62 -44.20 -10.45 -5.09
C ASP A 62 -42.72 -10.07 -5.00
N PHE A 63 -42.22 -9.95 -3.76
CA PHE A 63 -40.83 -9.55 -3.51
C PHE A 63 -39.81 -10.49 -4.17
N SER A 64 -40.15 -11.76 -4.41
CA SER A 64 -39.23 -12.72 -5.04
C SER A 64 -39.05 -12.40 -6.52
N ILE A 65 -40.15 -12.04 -7.20
CA ILE A 65 -40.10 -11.58 -8.59
C ILE A 65 -39.42 -10.23 -8.71
N LEU A 66 -39.70 -9.30 -7.79
CA LEU A 66 -39.01 -8.00 -7.77
C LEU A 66 -37.50 -8.17 -7.54
N ASN A 67 -37.09 -9.06 -6.64
CA ASN A 67 -35.67 -9.37 -6.44
C ASN A 67 -35.01 -9.92 -7.72
N ASN A 68 -35.66 -10.88 -8.38
CA ASN A 68 -35.12 -11.48 -9.61
C ASN A 68 -35.09 -10.49 -10.78
N LEU A 69 -36.13 -9.65 -10.92
CA LEU A 69 -36.15 -8.55 -11.89
C LEU A 69 -35.02 -7.55 -11.60
N GLY A 70 -34.80 -7.19 -10.34
CA GLY A 70 -33.69 -6.35 -9.90
C GLY A 70 -32.34 -6.93 -10.30
N ASN A 71 -32.12 -8.21 -10.06
CA ASN A 71 -30.88 -8.90 -10.45
C ASN A 71 -30.67 -8.93 -11.97
N ALA A 72 -31.73 -9.20 -12.74
CA ALA A 72 -31.67 -9.15 -14.21
C ALA A 72 -31.37 -7.71 -14.72
N LEU A 73 -31.97 -6.68 -14.10
CA LEU A 73 -31.67 -5.27 -14.40
C LEU A 73 -30.21 -4.92 -14.10
N SER A 74 -29.67 -5.38 -12.98
CA SER A 74 -28.24 -5.21 -12.65
C SER A 74 -27.34 -5.90 -13.68
N GLY A 75 -27.65 -7.14 -14.08
CA GLY A 75 -26.91 -7.86 -15.12
C GLY A 75 -26.92 -7.16 -16.48
N ALA A 76 -28.01 -6.44 -16.80
CA ALA A 76 -28.13 -5.62 -18.00
C ALA A 76 -27.45 -4.22 -17.89
N GLY A 77 -26.81 -3.89 -16.77
CA GLY A 77 -26.23 -2.56 -16.54
C GLY A 77 -27.26 -1.45 -16.23
N ARG A 78 -28.52 -1.80 -15.96
CA ARG A 78 -29.63 -0.85 -15.69
C ARG A 78 -29.74 -0.57 -14.19
N HIS A 79 -28.65 -0.08 -13.59
CA HIS A 79 -28.46 -0.03 -12.14
C HIS A 79 -29.47 0.86 -11.40
N GLU A 80 -29.84 2.02 -11.94
CA GLU A 80 -30.84 2.90 -11.30
C GLU A 80 -32.23 2.25 -11.24
N GLU A 81 -32.63 1.55 -12.31
CA GLU A 81 -33.90 0.80 -12.31
C GLU A 81 -33.81 -0.41 -11.37
N ALA A 82 -32.68 -1.11 -11.32
CA ALA A 82 -32.45 -2.21 -10.41
C ALA A 82 -32.61 -1.75 -8.95
N ALA A 83 -31.98 -0.63 -8.57
CA ALA A 83 -32.08 -0.07 -7.23
C ALA A 83 -33.53 0.30 -6.85
N GLN A 84 -34.32 0.84 -7.79
CA GLN A 84 -35.73 1.16 -7.56
C GLN A 84 -36.58 -0.10 -7.31
N VAL A 85 -36.40 -1.13 -8.14
CA VAL A 85 -37.13 -2.40 -8.03
C VAL A 85 -36.72 -3.15 -6.76
N LEU A 86 -35.41 -3.22 -6.46
CA LEU A 86 -34.89 -3.84 -5.25
C LEU A 86 -35.29 -3.06 -3.99
N GLY A 87 -35.40 -1.73 -4.06
CA GLY A 87 -35.94 -0.91 -2.98
C GLY A 87 -37.40 -1.22 -2.67
N ARG A 88 -38.21 -1.56 -3.69
CA ARG A 88 -39.58 -2.08 -3.49
C ARG A 88 -39.54 -3.47 -2.84
N ALA A 89 -38.68 -4.37 -3.32
CA ALA A 89 -38.51 -5.70 -2.74
C ALA A 89 -38.10 -5.63 -1.25
N ALA A 90 -37.16 -4.75 -0.92
CA ALA A 90 -36.66 -4.52 0.44
C ALA A 90 -37.74 -4.00 1.39
N ARG A 91 -38.65 -3.13 0.91
CA ARG A 91 -39.80 -2.67 1.71
C ARG A 91 -40.80 -3.78 2.01
N LEU A 92 -40.99 -4.70 1.07
CA LEU A 92 -41.91 -5.84 1.21
C LEU A 92 -41.31 -6.97 2.06
N ALA A 93 -39.98 -7.12 2.04
CA ALA A 93 -39.25 -8.15 2.78
C ALA A 93 -38.04 -7.54 3.52
N PRO A 94 -38.25 -6.68 4.54
CA PRO A 94 -37.17 -5.96 5.22
C PRO A 94 -36.19 -6.90 5.95
N GLY A 95 -36.63 -8.10 6.34
CA GLY A 95 -35.82 -9.13 6.99
C GLY A 95 -35.06 -10.05 6.04
N SER A 96 -35.00 -9.75 4.73
CA SER A 96 -34.27 -10.58 3.76
C SER A 96 -32.88 -10.01 3.49
N ALA A 97 -31.86 -10.63 4.09
CA ALA A 97 -30.45 -10.25 3.86
C ALA A 97 -30.07 -10.24 2.36
N PRO A 98 -30.42 -11.26 1.55
CA PRO A 98 -30.11 -11.25 0.12
C PRO A 98 -30.68 -10.04 -0.63
N ILE A 99 -31.88 -9.58 -0.28
CA ILE A 99 -32.50 -8.43 -0.95
C ILE A 99 -31.81 -7.12 -0.57
N GLN A 100 -31.44 -6.96 0.70
CA GLN A 100 -30.67 -5.79 1.16
C GLN A 100 -29.29 -5.74 0.50
N LEU A 101 -28.62 -6.88 0.35
CA LEU A 101 -27.34 -6.99 -0.36
C LEU A 101 -27.46 -6.63 -1.83
N ASN A 102 -28.45 -7.19 -2.53
CA ASN A 102 -28.70 -6.88 -3.93
C ASN A 102 -29.01 -5.39 -4.11
N LEU A 103 -29.80 -4.79 -3.21
CA LEU A 103 -30.10 -3.36 -3.21
C LEU A 103 -28.84 -2.51 -3.01
N GLY A 104 -28.02 -2.82 -1.99
CA GLY A 104 -26.77 -2.12 -1.72
C GLY A 104 -25.83 -2.14 -2.93
N ASN A 105 -25.65 -3.31 -3.54
CA ASN A 105 -24.82 -3.45 -4.75
C ASN A 105 -25.39 -2.67 -5.94
N ALA A 106 -26.71 -2.73 -6.17
CA ALA A 106 -27.34 -1.96 -7.25
C ALA A 106 -27.22 -0.44 -7.03
N LEU A 107 -27.27 0.04 -5.79
CA LEU A 107 -27.06 1.44 -5.44
C LEU A 107 -25.61 1.89 -5.68
N LEU A 108 -24.62 1.03 -5.38
CA LEU A 108 -23.21 1.32 -5.69
C LEU A 108 -22.99 1.49 -7.19
N GLU A 109 -23.46 0.53 -7.99
CA GLU A 109 -23.34 0.56 -9.45
C GLU A 109 -24.13 1.72 -10.08
N ALA A 110 -25.18 2.20 -9.40
CA ALA A 110 -25.91 3.41 -9.80
C ALA A 110 -25.21 4.73 -9.36
N GLY A 111 -24.08 4.64 -8.65
CA GLY A 111 -23.36 5.81 -8.12
C GLY A 111 -24.00 6.45 -6.89
N ARG A 112 -25.01 5.83 -6.27
CA ARG A 112 -25.71 6.30 -5.07
C ARG A 112 -25.00 5.79 -3.82
N ILE A 113 -23.74 6.23 -3.66
CA ILE A 113 -22.78 5.67 -2.70
C ILE A 113 -23.27 5.76 -1.25
N ASP A 114 -23.73 6.92 -0.80
CA ASP A 114 -24.13 7.10 0.60
C ASP A 114 -25.31 6.17 0.97
N GLU A 115 -26.31 6.08 0.09
CA GLU A 115 -27.45 5.19 0.29
C GLU A 115 -27.07 3.71 0.26
N ALA A 116 -26.10 3.34 -0.58
CA ALA A 116 -25.58 1.99 -0.60
C ALA A 116 -24.89 1.63 0.71
N LEU A 117 -24.03 2.51 1.22
CA LEU A 117 -23.33 2.31 2.48
C LEU A 117 -24.31 2.24 3.65
N ASP A 118 -25.32 3.11 3.69
CA ASP A 118 -26.39 3.05 4.70
C ASP A 118 -27.16 1.73 4.65
N CYS A 119 -27.52 1.27 3.44
CA CYS A 119 -28.22 0.01 3.22
C CYS A 119 -27.38 -1.19 3.69
N LEU A 120 -26.12 -1.26 3.29
CA LEU A 120 -25.21 -2.36 3.64
C LEU A 120 -24.85 -2.37 5.12
N ASN A 121 -24.64 -1.21 5.75
CA ASN A 121 -24.46 -1.12 7.21
C ASN A 121 -25.72 -1.54 7.97
N GLY A 122 -26.90 -1.14 7.48
CA GLY A 122 -28.18 -1.61 8.01
C GLY A 122 -28.33 -3.13 7.92
N ALA A 123 -27.93 -3.72 6.79
CA ALA A 123 -27.91 -5.17 6.60
C ALA A 123 -26.93 -5.85 7.57
N ALA A 124 -25.71 -5.34 7.71
CA ALA A 124 -24.72 -5.86 8.66
C ALA A 124 -25.21 -5.86 10.11
N ALA A 125 -25.96 -4.82 10.51
CA ALA A 125 -26.56 -4.70 11.83
C ALA A 125 -27.77 -5.62 12.03
N ALA A 126 -28.62 -5.77 11.01
CA ALA A 126 -29.81 -6.63 11.07
C ALA A 126 -29.45 -8.13 11.05
N PHE A 127 -28.33 -8.49 10.43
CA PHE A 127 -27.85 -9.87 10.28
C PHE A 127 -26.45 -10.04 10.91
N PRO A 128 -26.33 -9.98 12.25
CA PRO A 128 -25.03 -9.94 12.95
C PRO A 128 -24.18 -11.22 12.82
N GLY A 129 -24.72 -12.30 12.23
CA GLY A 129 -23.98 -13.53 11.92
C GLY A 129 -23.62 -13.70 10.45
N ASP A 130 -24.12 -12.84 9.55
CA ASP A 130 -23.86 -12.96 8.12
C ASP A 130 -22.59 -12.19 7.73
N ALA A 131 -21.70 -12.84 6.97
CA ALA A 131 -20.48 -12.24 6.46
C ALA A 131 -20.71 -11.44 5.17
N ASN A 132 -21.76 -11.74 4.40
CA ASN A 132 -21.99 -11.15 3.09
C ASN A 132 -22.16 -9.62 3.09
N PRO A 133 -22.86 -8.99 4.07
CA PRO A 133 -22.91 -7.53 4.16
C PRO A 133 -21.53 -6.90 4.32
N HIS A 134 -20.65 -7.55 5.07
CA HIS A 134 -19.28 -7.08 5.26
C HIS A 134 -18.42 -7.29 4.01
N LEU A 135 -18.61 -8.37 3.24
CA LEU A 135 -17.97 -8.53 1.93
C LEU A 135 -18.41 -7.47 0.93
N ALA A 136 -19.71 -7.12 0.91
CA ALA A 136 -20.23 -6.05 0.06
C ALA A 136 -19.68 -4.68 0.47
N LEU A 137 -19.63 -4.39 1.79
CA LEU A 137 -18.99 -3.18 2.32
C LEU A 137 -17.50 -3.13 1.96
N PHE A 138 -16.78 -4.24 2.09
CA PHE A 138 -15.37 -4.34 1.69
C PHE A 138 -15.17 -3.96 0.23
N SER A 139 -15.94 -4.56 -0.69
CA SER A 139 -15.90 -4.22 -2.12
C SER A 139 -16.23 -2.74 -2.38
N ALA A 140 -17.24 -2.21 -1.69
CA ALA A 140 -17.63 -0.81 -1.78
C ALA A 140 -16.50 0.12 -1.33
N TYR A 141 -15.92 -0.12 -0.16
CA TYR A 141 -14.84 0.70 0.38
C TYR A 141 -13.58 0.61 -0.47
N ARG A 142 -13.27 -0.55 -1.04
CA ARG A 142 -12.17 -0.68 -2.00
C ARG A 142 -12.39 0.15 -3.26
N ALA A 143 -13.59 0.12 -3.85
CA ALA A 143 -13.92 0.93 -5.02
C ALA A 143 -13.82 2.44 -4.72
N LEU A 144 -14.07 2.85 -3.48
CA LEU A 144 -13.96 4.23 -3.00
C LEU A 144 -12.56 4.62 -2.53
N GLY A 145 -11.58 3.71 -2.55
CA GLY A 145 -10.23 3.96 -2.02
C GLY A 145 -10.16 4.14 -0.50
N ARG A 146 -11.19 3.71 0.24
CA ARG A 146 -11.27 3.75 1.72
C ARG A 146 -10.62 2.50 2.32
N GLU A 147 -9.28 2.47 2.33
CA GLU A 147 -8.49 1.27 2.66
C GLU A 147 -8.68 0.75 4.10
N ASP A 148 -8.80 1.65 5.08
CA ASP A 148 -8.96 1.27 6.50
C ASP A 148 -10.34 0.64 6.73
N GLU A 149 -11.40 1.25 6.19
CA GLU A 149 -12.75 0.71 6.27
C GLU A 149 -12.91 -0.57 5.47
N ALA A 150 -12.25 -0.68 4.31
CA ALA A 150 -12.20 -1.92 3.54
C ALA A 150 -11.58 -3.05 4.39
N TYR A 151 -10.43 -2.80 5.02
CA TYR A 151 -9.79 -3.79 5.87
C TYR A 151 -10.68 -4.20 7.07
N ALA A 152 -11.28 -3.22 7.75
CA ALA A 152 -12.19 -3.50 8.85
C ALA A 152 -13.37 -4.39 8.40
N ALA A 153 -13.92 -4.14 7.22
CA ALA A 153 -15.01 -4.92 6.66
C ALA A 153 -14.60 -6.37 6.32
N ILE A 154 -13.45 -6.61 5.66
CA ILE A 154 -13.01 -7.98 5.36
C ILE A 154 -12.63 -8.76 6.62
N ALA A 155 -12.01 -8.11 7.62
CA ALA A 155 -11.68 -8.74 8.89
C ALA A 155 -12.95 -9.17 9.64
N GLU A 156 -14.00 -8.35 9.59
CA GLU A 156 -15.30 -8.66 10.15
C GLU A 156 -16.00 -9.81 9.41
N ALA A 157 -15.93 -9.82 8.07
CA ALA A 157 -16.44 -10.92 7.25
C ALA A 157 -15.73 -12.24 7.60
N ALA A 158 -14.40 -12.24 7.71
CA ALA A 158 -13.60 -13.40 8.08
C ALA A 158 -13.91 -13.91 9.49
N ARG A 159 -14.18 -13.01 10.44
CA ARG A 159 -14.59 -13.39 11.79
C ARG A 159 -15.97 -14.06 11.83
N ARG A 160 -16.87 -13.68 10.93
CA ARG A 160 -18.24 -14.23 10.84
C ARG A 160 -18.31 -15.52 10.04
N ALA A 161 -17.38 -15.72 9.10
CA ALA A 161 -17.23 -16.93 8.31
C ALA A 161 -15.85 -17.59 8.56
N PRO A 162 -15.59 -18.08 9.79
CA PRO A 162 -14.32 -18.72 10.14
C PRO A 162 -14.08 -20.04 9.39
N ASP A 163 -15.11 -20.60 8.76
CA ASP A 163 -15.11 -21.84 8.00
C ASP A 163 -15.07 -21.64 6.48
N SER A 164 -14.93 -20.39 6.01
CA SER A 164 -14.81 -20.07 4.58
C SER A 164 -13.36 -19.84 4.17
N ALA A 165 -12.73 -20.84 3.54
CA ALA A 165 -11.35 -20.74 3.07
C ALA A 165 -11.10 -19.52 2.15
N PRO A 166 -11.98 -19.19 1.18
CA PRO A 166 -11.80 -18.00 0.34
C PRO A 166 -11.80 -16.70 1.14
N ILE A 167 -12.71 -16.54 2.11
CA ILE A 167 -12.79 -15.30 2.91
C ILE A 167 -11.55 -15.16 3.82
N GLN A 168 -11.06 -16.25 4.40
CA GLN A 168 -9.81 -16.23 5.16
C GLN A 168 -8.62 -15.85 4.27
N SER A 169 -8.55 -16.38 3.04
CA SER A 169 -7.51 -16.01 2.07
C SER A 169 -7.59 -14.54 1.66
N ASP A 170 -8.79 -14.01 1.40
CA ASP A 170 -8.98 -12.59 1.06
C ASP A 170 -8.57 -11.67 2.22
N HIS A 171 -8.96 -12.01 3.46
CA HIS A 171 -8.51 -11.31 4.66
C HIS A 171 -6.98 -11.32 4.79
N GLY A 172 -6.35 -12.47 4.55
CA GLY A 172 -4.89 -12.59 4.54
C GLY A 172 -4.23 -11.69 3.50
N GLN A 173 -4.84 -11.58 2.31
CA GLN A 173 -4.34 -10.72 1.24
C GLN A 173 -4.46 -9.23 1.58
N GLU A 174 -5.57 -8.80 2.18
CA GLU A 174 -5.70 -7.40 2.63
C GLU A 174 -4.77 -7.07 3.80
N ALA A 175 -4.58 -7.98 4.76
CA ALA A 175 -3.60 -7.82 5.83
C ALA A 175 -2.17 -7.68 5.25
N ALA A 176 -1.81 -8.50 4.26
CA ALA A 176 -0.51 -8.40 3.59
C ALA A 176 -0.30 -7.07 2.86
N ARG A 177 -1.36 -6.48 2.27
CA ARG A 177 -1.26 -5.14 1.65
C ARG A 177 -1.01 -4.02 2.67
N ARG A 178 -1.48 -4.20 3.91
CA ARG A 178 -1.21 -3.30 5.03
C ARG A 178 0.15 -3.55 5.70
N ASN A 179 0.89 -4.56 5.25
CA ASN A 179 2.11 -5.09 5.88
C ASN A 179 1.87 -5.73 7.27
N ASP A 180 0.63 -6.10 7.59
CA ASP A 180 0.26 -6.83 8.80
C ASP A 180 0.55 -8.33 8.62
N TYR A 181 1.82 -8.68 8.39
CA TYR A 181 2.24 -10.01 7.92
C TYR A 181 1.91 -11.15 8.89
N ALA A 182 1.87 -10.89 10.19
CA ALA A 182 1.48 -11.89 11.18
C ALA A 182 -0.01 -12.28 11.04
N ILE A 183 -0.89 -11.29 10.79
CA ILE A 183 -2.31 -11.53 10.54
C ILE A 183 -2.47 -12.22 9.18
N ALA A 184 -1.72 -11.77 8.17
CA ALA A 184 -1.75 -12.35 6.84
C ALA A 184 -1.40 -13.85 6.84
N GLU A 185 -0.28 -14.23 7.47
CA GLU A 185 0.14 -15.62 7.59
C GLU A 185 -0.89 -16.47 8.34
N ALA A 186 -1.39 -15.98 9.49
CA ALA A 186 -2.42 -16.70 10.25
C ALA A 186 -3.70 -16.94 9.43
N ALA A 187 -4.13 -15.96 8.64
CA ALA A 187 -5.31 -16.06 7.79
C ALA A 187 -5.10 -17.03 6.61
N PHE A 188 -3.93 -17.00 5.96
CA PHE A 188 -3.62 -17.97 4.91
C PHE A 188 -3.48 -19.41 5.44
N GLU A 189 -2.88 -19.59 6.62
CA GLU A 189 -2.82 -20.91 7.28
C GLU A 189 -4.21 -21.40 7.68
N ALA A 190 -5.09 -20.51 8.16
CA ALA A 190 -6.49 -20.85 8.42
C ALA A 190 -7.22 -21.27 7.12
N ALA A 191 -6.98 -20.58 6.02
CA ALA A 191 -7.53 -20.94 4.71
C ALA A 191 -7.05 -22.33 4.26
N LEU A 192 -5.76 -22.63 4.40
CA LEU A 192 -5.18 -23.93 4.06
C LEU A 192 -5.60 -25.07 4.99
N ALA A 193 -5.98 -24.77 6.24
CA ALA A 193 -6.56 -25.76 7.14
C ALA A 193 -7.97 -26.20 6.69
N LEU A 194 -8.70 -25.32 5.99
CA LEU A 194 -10.05 -25.57 5.46
C LEU A 194 -10.01 -26.18 4.05
N ASP A 195 -9.13 -25.66 3.20
CA ASP A 195 -8.85 -26.18 1.86
C ASP A 195 -7.34 -26.23 1.63
N ALA A 196 -6.77 -27.41 1.83
CA ALA A 196 -5.33 -27.62 1.74
C ALA A 196 -4.74 -27.43 0.33
N SER A 197 -5.58 -27.37 -0.70
CA SER A 197 -5.19 -27.17 -2.10
C SER A 197 -5.35 -25.73 -2.59
N LEU A 198 -5.83 -24.81 -1.73
CA LEU A 198 -6.19 -23.45 -2.11
C LEU A 198 -4.97 -22.63 -2.58
N GLY A 199 -4.81 -22.54 -3.90
CA GLY A 199 -3.72 -21.83 -4.57
C GLY A 199 -3.49 -20.39 -4.10
N PRO A 200 -4.53 -19.53 -4.04
CA PRO A 200 -4.38 -18.14 -3.57
C PRO A 200 -3.72 -18.01 -2.20
N ALA A 201 -3.97 -18.94 -1.27
CA ALA A 201 -3.33 -18.91 0.04
C ALA A 201 -1.84 -19.28 -0.02
N PHE A 202 -1.45 -20.22 -0.89
CA PHE A 202 -0.04 -20.50 -1.15
C PHE A 202 0.71 -19.32 -1.78
N VAL A 203 0.11 -18.66 -2.77
CA VAL A 203 0.66 -17.43 -3.39
C VAL A 203 0.80 -16.31 -2.35
N GLY A 204 -0.20 -16.18 -1.47
CA GLY A 204 -0.19 -15.27 -0.33
C GLY A 204 0.99 -15.50 0.61
N LEU A 205 1.14 -16.73 1.12
CA LEU A 205 2.26 -17.12 2.00
C LEU A 205 3.62 -16.92 1.34
N ALA A 206 3.78 -17.33 0.08
CA ALA A 206 5.03 -17.16 -0.64
C ALA A 206 5.42 -15.67 -0.76
N SER A 207 4.43 -14.81 -0.99
CA SER A 207 4.63 -13.36 -1.02
C SER A 207 4.98 -12.79 0.35
N VAL A 208 4.32 -13.25 1.42
CA VAL A 208 4.63 -12.84 2.79
C VAL A 208 6.06 -13.26 3.18
N TYR A 209 6.46 -14.49 2.89
CA TYR A 209 7.80 -15.00 3.18
C TYR A 209 8.88 -14.24 2.41
N GLU A 210 8.65 -13.90 1.15
CA GLU A 210 9.61 -13.08 0.39
C GLU A 210 9.75 -11.67 0.97
N ARG A 211 8.63 -11.02 1.35
CA ARG A 211 8.67 -9.68 1.96
C ARG A 211 9.33 -9.66 3.33
N MET A 212 9.12 -10.71 4.10
CA MET A 212 9.71 -10.92 5.43
C MET A 212 11.13 -11.50 5.37
N ASN A 213 11.72 -11.68 4.18
CA ASN A 213 13.01 -12.34 3.99
C ASN A 213 13.11 -13.73 4.67
N ARG A 214 11.98 -14.41 4.90
CA ARG A 214 11.88 -15.78 5.44
C ARG A 214 11.96 -16.78 4.31
N GLU A 215 12.97 -16.63 3.48
CA GLU A 215 13.05 -17.36 2.21
C GLU A 215 13.30 -18.87 2.41
N GLU A 216 13.79 -19.29 3.57
CA GLU A 216 13.90 -20.70 4.01
C GLU A 216 12.56 -21.42 4.07
N GLU A 217 11.46 -20.69 4.20
CA GLU A 217 10.10 -21.26 4.25
C GLU A 217 9.57 -21.63 2.85
N LEU A 218 10.21 -21.15 1.76
CA LEU A 218 9.75 -21.40 0.39
C LEU A 218 9.89 -22.86 -0.04
N ASP A 219 10.93 -23.57 0.42
CA ASP A 219 11.13 -25.00 0.15
C ASP A 219 10.05 -25.87 0.83
N PRO A 220 9.80 -25.74 2.16
CA PRO A 220 8.67 -26.38 2.83
C PRO A 220 7.32 -26.02 2.21
N LEU A 221 7.11 -24.77 1.85
CA LEU A 221 5.85 -24.31 1.26
C LEU A 221 5.59 -24.99 -0.09
N ARG A 222 6.62 -25.12 -0.94
CA ARG A 222 6.56 -25.88 -2.20
C ARG A 222 6.17 -27.34 -1.94
N ASP A 223 6.84 -28.01 -1.01
CA ASP A 223 6.57 -29.42 -0.71
C ASP A 223 5.14 -29.63 -0.22
N ARG A 224 4.65 -28.70 0.59
CA ARG A 224 3.25 -28.70 1.05
C ARG A 224 2.27 -28.46 -0.10
N ALA A 225 2.56 -27.53 -1.01
CA ALA A 225 1.74 -27.27 -2.20
C ALA A 225 1.65 -28.50 -3.11
N LEU A 226 2.77 -29.18 -3.36
CA LEU A 226 2.83 -30.43 -4.11
C LEU A 226 2.04 -31.55 -3.43
N ALA A 227 2.24 -31.75 -2.13
CA ALA A 227 1.60 -32.82 -1.38
C ALA A 227 0.06 -32.67 -1.33
N ASN A 228 -0.44 -31.45 -1.34
CA ASN A 228 -1.87 -31.15 -1.32
C ASN A 228 -2.47 -30.87 -2.70
N ALA A 229 -1.71 -31.12 -3.77
CA ALA A 229 -2.15 -30.92 -5.15
C ALA A 229 -2.68 -29.50 -5.44
N ALA A 230 -1.98 -28.47 -4.94
CA ALA A 230 -2.22 -27.09 -5.33
C ALA A 230 -2.08 -26.92 -6.85
N ASP A 231 -2.74 -25.92 -7.41
CA ASP A 231 -2.73 -25.69 -8.85
C ASP A 231 -1.30 -25.36 -9.37
N ALA A 232 -1.06 -25.69 -10.64
CA ALA A 232 0.25 -25.55 -11.27
C ALA A 232 0.76 -24.11 -11.34
N GLN A 233 -0.15 -23.13 -11.46
CA GLN A 233 0.24 -21.71 -11.54
C GLN A 233 0.72 -21.20 -10.18
N SER A 234 0.00 -21.52 -9.11
CA SER A 234 0.40 -21.19 -7.72
C SER A 234 1.75 -21.83 -7.37
N LEU A 235 1.96 -23.09 -7.75
CA LEU A 235 3.24 -23.77 -7.58
C LEU A 235 4.37 -23.07 -8.36
N SER A 236 4.11 -22.68 -9.61
CA SER A 236 5.10 -21.99 -10.45
C SER A 236 5.52 -20.64 -9.86
N TYR A 237 4.61 -19.93 -9.19
CA TYR A 237 4.99 -18.71 -8.48
C TYR A 237 5.94 -18.98 -7.31
N ILE A 238 5.70 -20.03 -6.51
CA ILE A 238 6.64 -20.44 -5.45
C ILE A 238 8.01 -20.76 -6.06
N GLU A 239 8.05 -21.53 -7.15
CA GLU A 239 9.29 -21.85 -7.86
C GLU A 239 10.02 -20.61 -8.40
N ALA A 240 9.30 -19.63 -8.94
CA ALA A 240 9.88 -18.38 -9.40
C ALA A 240 10.64 -17.66 -8.27
N LEU A 241 10.07 -17.61 -7.06
CA LEU A 241 10.73 -17.02 -5.90
C LEU A 241 11.93 -17.85 -5.41
N ARG A 242 11.80 -19.18 -5.40
CA ARG A 242 12.90 -20.11 -5.03
C ARG A 242 14.09 -19.98 -5.98
N PHE A 243 13.86 -19.99 -7.30
CA PHE A 243 14.92 -19.82 -8.29
C PHE A 243 15.55 -18.42 -8.24
N LYS A 244 14.74 -17.37 -8.01
CA LYS A 244 15.23 -15.99 -7.80
C LYS A 244 16.22 -15.93 -6.63
N ARG A 245 15.89 -16.59 -5.51
CA ARG A 245 16.78 -16.72 -4.34
C ARG A 245 18.04 -17.49 -4.69
N GLY A 246 17.91 -18.64 -5.35
CA GLY A 246 19.02 -19.47 -5.78
C GLY A 246 19.91 -18.85 -6.87
N ASN A 247 19.63 -17.60 -7.27
CA ASN A 247 20.29 -16.88 -8.36
C ASN A 247 20.23 -17.62 -9.72
N GLN A 248 19.20 -18.44 -9.92
CA GLN A 248 18.89 -19.12 -11.18
C GLN A 248 17.89 -18.27 -11.98
N ILE A 249 18.32 -17.09 -12.42
CA ILE A 249 17.42 -16.02 -12.84
C ILE A 249 16.61 -16.37 -14.10
N GLU A 250 17.18 -17.11 -15.05
CA GLU A 250 16.47 -17.57 -16.25
C GLU A 250 15.34 -18.57 -15.90
N ALA A 251 15.60 -19.50 -14.98
CA ALA A 251 14.60 -20.43 -14.49
C ALA A 251 13.52 -19.70 -13.67
N ALA A 252 13.91 -18.71 -12.88
CA ALA A 252 13.00 -17.86 -12.13
C ALA A 252 12.05 -17.10 -13.07
N PHE A 253 12.59 -16.54 -14.16
CA PHE A 253 11.81 -15.82 -15.16
C PHE A 253 10.81 -16.75 -15.86
N ALA A 254 11.25 -17.94 -16.31
CA ALA A 254 10.36 -18.91 -16.92
C ALA A 254 9.22 -19.35 -15.97
N ALA A 255 9.54 -19.68 -14.72
CA ALA A 255 8.54 -20.05 -13.72
C ALA A 255 7.56 -18.90 -13.41
N LEU A 256 8.03 -17.65 -13.44
CA LEU A 256 7.17 -16.48 -13.28
C LEU A 256 6.18 -16.32 -14.45
N GLU A 257 6.59 -16.66 -15.67
CA GLU A 257 5.70 -16.69 -16.83
C GLU A 257 4.63 -17.77 -16.68
N ASP A 258 5.04 -18.98 -16.28
CA ASP A 258 4.16 -20.13 -16.08
C ASP A 258 3.15 -19.91 -14.94
N ALA A 259 3.47 -19.06 -13.96
CA ALA A 259 2.55 -18.66 -12.91
C ALA A 259 1.31 -17.91 -13.43
N GLY A 260 1.31 -17.39 -14.67
CA GLY A 260 0.10 -16.80 -15.26
C GLY A 260 -0.45 -15.61 -14.46
N ASP A 261 -1.76 -15.64 -14.19
CA ASP A 261 -2.51 -14.52 -13.62
C ASP A 261 -2.80 -14.67 -12.12
N VAL A 262 -2.21 -15.66 -11.44
CA VAL A 262 -2.32 -15.79 -9.96
C VAL A 262 -1.59 -14.65 -9.23
N ILE A 263 -0.79 -13.88 -9.96
CA ILE A 263 -0.03 -12.74 -9.47
C ILE A 263 -0.67 -11.46 -9.99
N VAL A 264 -0.92 -10.50 -9.10
CA VAL A 264 -1.40 -9.17 -9.49
C VAL A 264 -0.45 -8.55 -10.54
N PRO A 265 -0.96 -7.99 -11.65
CA PRO A 265 -0.14 -7.53 -12.78
C PRO A 265 1.04 -6.62 -12.39
N GLY A 266 0.81 -5.60 -11.55
CA GLY A 266 1.89 -4.71 -11.08
C GLY A 266 3.03 -5.45 -10.37
N ARG A 267 2.71 -6.50 -9.57
CA ARG A 267 3.74 -7.32 -8.92
C ARG A 267 4.48 -8.22 -9.92
N LYS A 268 3.78 -8.77 -10.92
CA LYS A 268 4.41 -9.58 -11.97
C LYS A 268 5.43 -8.76 -12.78
N HIS A 269 5.04 -7.57 -13.23
CA HIS A 269 5.92 -6.62 -13.91
C HIS A 269 7.14 -6.24 -13.06
N HIS A 270 6.95 -5.95 -11.78
CA HIS A 270 8.06 -5.67 -10.86
C HIS A 270 9.08 -6.82 -10.79
N LEU A 271 8.59 -8.07 -10.66
CA LEU A 271 9.47 -9.25 -10.59
C LEU A 271 10.19 -9.49 -11.92
N ARG A 272 9.52 -9.30 -13.06
CA ARG A 272 10.17 -9.35 -14.38
C ARG A 272 11.27 -8.30 -14.50
N GLY A 273 11.00 -7.05 -14.13
CA GLY A 273 11.99 -5.98 -14.14
C GLY A 273 13.22 -6.32 -13.29
N ILE A 274 13.03 -6.84 -12.07
CA ILE A 274 14.12 -7.29 -11.21
C ILE A 274 14.94 -8.41 -11.86
N MET A 275 14.29 -9.41 -12.45
CA MET A 275 14.96 -10.54 -13.08
C MET A 275 15.72 -10.11 -14.35
N LEU A 276 15.12 -9.29 -15.21
CA LEU A 276 15.76 -8.76 -16.41
C LEU A 276 16.96 -7.86 -16.08
N ASP A 277 16.87 -7.05 -15.02
CA ASP A 277 18.00 -6.24 -14.56
C ASP A 277 19.18 -7.12 -14.11
N ARG A 278 18.91 -8.23 -13.42
CA ARG A 278 19.94 -9.21 -13.03
C ARG A 278 20.54 -9.96 -14.23
N LEU A 279 19.79 -10.10 -15.32
CA LEU A 279 20.27 -10.66 -16.58
C LEU A 279 21.02 -9.64 -17.45
N GLY A 280 21.14 -8.39 -17.02
CA GLY A 280 21.78 -7.32 -17.79
C GLY A 280 20.92 -6.75 -18.93
N ARG A 281 19.64 -7.11 -18.99
CA ARG A 281 18.68 -6.66 -20.02
C ARG A 281 17.99 -5.37 -19.56
N HIS A 282 18.78 -4.30 -19.42
CA HIS A 282 18.35 -3.07 -18.72
C HIS A 282 17.21 -2.31 -19.39
N ASP A 283 17.16 -2.24 -20.73
CA ASP A 283 16.05 -1.58 -21.43
C ASP A 283 14.73 -2.32 -21.25
N GLU A 284 14.77 -3.65 -21.34
CA GLU A 284 13.60 -4.49 -21.11
C GLU A 284 13.17 -4.46 -19.64
N ALA A 285 14.14 -4.43 -18.72
CA ALA A 285 13.86 -4.23 -17.30
C ALA A 285 13.15 -2.90 -17.06
N PHE A 286 13.64 -1.80 -17.66
CA PHE A 286 13.02 -0.48 -17.54
C PHE A 286 11.58 -0.48 -18.07
N ALA A 287 11.34 -1.10 -19.22
CA ALA A 287 9.99 -1.24 -19.77
C ALA A 287 9.03 -1.98 -18.82
N GLU A 288 9.49 -3.03 -18.14
CA GLU A 288 8.69 -3.74 -17.13
C GLU A 288 8.43 -2.87 -15.88
N PHE A 289 9.40 -2.04 -15.45
CA PHE A 289 9.16 -1.09 -14.36
C PHE A 289 8.17 0.03 -14.76
N VAL A 290 8.20 0.47 -16.02
CA VAL A 290 7.18 1.38 -16.58
C VAL A 290 5.80 0.71 -16.54
N ALA A 291 5.68 -0.54 -17.01
CA ALA A 291 4.42 -1.28 -16.99
C ALA A 291 3.88 -1.52 -15.57
N MET A 292 4.76 -1.79 -14.60
CA MET A 292 4.42 -1.83 -13.18
C MET A 292 3.82 -0.49 -12.72
N ASN A 293 4.47 0.61 -13.06
CA ASN A 293 4.02 1.93 -12.64
C ASN A 293 2.70 2.31 -13.32
N ASP A 294 2.55 2.05 -14.61
CA ASP A 294 1.32 2.34 -15.36
C ASP A 294 0.11 1.55 -14.83
N HIS A 295 0.31 0.31 -14.37
CA HIS A 295 -0.72 -0.44 -13.65
C HIS A 295 -1.24 0.33 -12.43
N TRP A 296 -0.35 0.88 -11.62
CA TRP A 296 -0.73 1.66 -10.43
C TRP A 296 -1.24 3.05 -10.78
N LYS A 297 -0.82 3.68 -11.89
CA LYS A 297 -1.39 4.94 -12.37
C LYS A 297 -2.88 4.81 -12.70
N ALA A 298 -3.30 3.63 -13.17
CA ALA A 298 -4.69 3.32 -13.49
C ALA A 298 -5.55 3.00 -12.25
N ASP A 299 -5.00 3.08 -11.04
CA ASP A 299 -5.75 2.80 -9.81
C ASP A 299 -6.89 3.82 -9.58
N PRO A 300 -8.10 3.36 -9.17
CA PRO A 300 -9.25 4.23 -8.94
C PRO A 300 -9.03 5.35 -7.91
N SER A 301 -8.03 5.24 -7.03
CA SER A 301 -7.66 6.25 -6.04
C SER A 301 -7.03 7.52 -6.62
N GLN A 302 -6.95 7.65 -7.95
CA GLN A 302 -6.42 8.83 -8.66
C GLN A 302 -5.01 9.24 -8.19
N PRO A 303 -4.03 8.32 -8.19
CA PRO A 303 -2.70 8.58 -7.61
C PRO A 303 -1.96 9.75 -8.27
N ILE A 304 -2.16 9.99 -9.57
CA ILE A 304 -1.51 11.12 -10.27
C ILE A 304 -1.94 12.48 -9.70
N GLU A 305 -3.24 12.67 -9.46
CA GLU A 305 -3.74 13.92 -8.89
C GLU A 305 -3.29 14.07 -7.43
N ARG A 306 -3.31 12.98 -6.65
CA ARG A 306 -2.79 12.99 -5.26
C ARG A 306 -1.30 13.33 -5.20
N ALA A 307 -0.51 12.81 -6.14
CA ALA A 307 0.93 13.12 -6.27
C ALA A 307 1.14 14.61 -6.53
N ARG A 308 0.41 15.16 -7.51
CA ARG A 308 0.45 16.59 -7.83
C ARG A 308 0.09 17.47 -6.63
N LEU A 309 -1.05 17.20 -5.98
CA LEU A 309 -1.50 17.95 -4.79
C LEU A 309 -0.47 17.88 -3.65
N TYR A 310 0.20 16.73 -3.48
CA TYR A 310 1.28 16.59 -2.50
C TYR A 310 2.48 17.49 -2.82
N ARG A 311 2.89 17.59 -4.10
CA ARG A 311 3.97 18.51 -4.52
C ARG A 311 3.58 19.97 -4.35
N GLU A 312 2.35 20.35 -4.69
CA GLU A 312 1.81 21.70 -4.46
C GLU A 312 1.86 22.07 -2.96
N MET A 313 1.43 21.15 -2.09
CA MET A 313 1.52 21.34 -0.63
C MET A 313 2.99 21.51 -0.16
N CYS A 314 3.92 20.70 -0.65
CA CYS A 314 5.34 20.80 -0.27
C CYS A 314 5.99 22.10 -0.79
N SER A 315 5.63 22.53 -2.00
CA SER A 315 6.09 23.80 -2.58
C SER A 315 5.58 24.98 -1.76
N HIS A 316 4.29 25.00 -1.43
CA HIS A 316 3.69 26.03 -0.59
C HIS A 316 4.37 26.11 0.79
N ALA A 317 4.64 24.95 1.39
CA ALA A 317 5.39 24.88 2.64
C ALA A 317 6.81 25.48 2.51
N ALA A 318 7.49 25.26 1.38
CA ALA A 318 8.79 25.84 1.11
C ALA A 318 8.73 27.37 0.88
N ASP A 319 7.66 27.87 0.26
CA ASP A 319 7.45 29.30 -0.01
C ASP A 319 7.25 30.10 1.29
N LEU A 320 6.56 29.54 2.27
CA LEU A 320 6.35 30.16 3.59
C LEU A 320 7.63 30.33 4.41
N LEU A 321 8.65 29.50 4.18
CA LEU A 321 9.92 29.61 4.90
C LEU A 321 10.60 30.93 4.54
N SER A 322 10.68 31.86 5.47
CA SER A 322 11.50 33.06 5.33
C SER A 322 12.10 33.46 6.68
N PRO A 323 13.23 34.20 6.69
CA PRO A 323 13.78 34.74 7.92
C PRO A 323 12.76 35.57 8.72
N GLU A 324 11.91 36.35 8.03
CA GLU A 324 10.86 37.16 8.64
C GLU A 324 9.77 36.30 9.27
N TRP A 325 9.36 35.22 8.59
CA TRP A 325 8.36 34.29 9.12
C TRP A 325 8.86 33.60 10.39
N ILE A 326 10.11 33.10 10.38
CA ILE A 326 10.74 32.47 11.55
C ILE A 326 10.95 33.48 12.69
N ALA A 327 11.36 34.72 12.38
CA ALA A 327 11.51 35.77 13.39
C ALA A 327 10.17 36.20 14.02
N GLY A 328 9.07 36.01 13.29
CA GLY A 328 7.70 36.25 13.77
C GLY A 328 7.13 35.14 14.65
N TRP A 329 7.85 34.04 14.85
CA TRP A 329 7.37 32.94 15.69
C TRP A 329 7.22 33.37 17.16
N SER A 330 6.11 32.98 17.77
CA SER A 330 5.94 33.06 19.22
C SER A 330 7.04 32.26 19.97
N PRO A 331 7.30 32.57 21.26
CA PRO A 331 8.35 31.90 22.02
C PRO A 331 8.27 30.36 21.96
N PRO A 332 9.41 29.65 21.88
CA PRO A 332 9.44 28.19 21.85
C PRO A 332 8.91 27.59 23.16
N PRO A 333 8.57 26.28 23.21
CA PRO A 333 8.27 25.62 24.47
C PRO A 333 9.47 25.72 25.43
N PRO A 334 9.25 25.71 26.76
CA PRO A 334 10.33 25.64 27.72
C PRO A 334 11.14 24.34 27.56
N PRO A 335 12.39 24.31 28.03
CA PRO A 335 13.18 23.07 28.09
C PRO A 335 12.43 21.97 28.85
N ASP A 336 12.67 20.73 28.45
CA ASP A 336 12.04 19.52 28.96
C ASP A 336 13.15 18.59 29.46
N ASP A 337 12.90 17.85 30.53
CA ASP A 337 13.86 16.91 31.09
C ASP A 337 14.03 15.68 30.17
N ARG A 338 13.06 15.40 29.29
CA ARG A 338 13.15 14.35 28.27
C ARG A 338 14.09 14.78 27.13
N PRO A 339 15.00 13.90 26.67
CA PRO A 339 15.81 14.19 25.50
C PRO A 339 14.93 14.42 24.27
N SER A 340 15.32 15.37 23.42
CA SER A 340 14.67 15.54 22.13
C SER A 340 14.91 14.30 21.25
N PRO A 341 13.93 13.86 20.45
CA PRO A 341 14.17 12.83 19.45
C PRO A 341 15.25 13.25 18.46
N ILE A 342 16.02 12.29 17.98
CA ILE A 342 16.91 12.46 16.83
C ILE A 342 16.08 12.21 15.58
N PHE A 343 16.10 13.14 14.62
CA PHE A 343 15.33 12.98 13.38
C PHE A 343 16.23 12.49 12.26
N LEU A 344 16.03 11.24 11.85
CA LEU A 344 16.73 10.64 10.72
C LEU A 344 15.89 10.80 9.45
N LEU A 345 16.40 11.61 8.53
CA LEU A 345 15.73 12.00 7.30
C LEU A 345 16.63 11.85 6.08
N GLY A 346 16.04 12.04 4.90
CA GLY A 346 16.69 11.84 3.61
C GLY A 346 15.60 11.71 2.54
N PHE A 347 15.89 11.12 1.40
CA PHE A 347 14.82 10.76 0.46
C PHE A 347 14.48 9.27 0.60
N PRO A 348 13.26 8.80 0.25
CA PRO A 348 13.03 7.37 0.13
C PRO A 348 14.15 6.72 -0.71
N ARG A 349 14.62 5.54 -0.29
CA ARG A 349 15.75 4.81 -0.93
C ARG A 349 17.14 5.46 -0.84
N SER A 350 17.33 6.48 0.01
CA SER A 350 18.65 7.06 0.32
C SER A 350 19.51 6.25 1.30
N GLY A 351 18.97 5.18 1.90
CA GLY A 351 19.70 4.34 2.87
C GLY A 351 19.33 4.58 4.33
N THR A 352 18.25 5.33 4.62
CA THR A 352 17.76 5.58 5.98
C THR A 352 17.48 4.31 6.78
N THR A 353 16.94 3.25 6.18
CA THR A 353 16.71 1.95 6.86
C THR A 353 18.00 1.22 7.22
N LEU A 354 19.06 1.36 6.42
CA LEU A 354 20.35 0.78 6.79
C LEU A 354 20.93 1.54 7.99
N LEU A 355 20.88 2.86 7.92
CA LEU A 355 21.41 3.74 8.95
C LEU A 355 20.65 3.60 10.27
N ASP A 356 19.32 3.55 10.26
CA ASP A 356 18.54 3.38 11.49
C ASP A 356 18.83 2.04 12.17
N THR A 357 19.04 0.97 11.39
CA THR A 357 19.42 -0.35 11.88
C THR A 357 20.80 -0.31 12.50
N MET A 358 21.74 0.43 11.92
CA MET A 358 23.07 0.63 12.47
C MET A 358 23.06 1.44 13.77
N LEU A 359 22.19 2.45 13.89
CA LEU A 359 22.04 3.24 15.12
C LEU A 359 21.50 2.41 16.30
N MET A 360 20.71 1.36 16.03
CA MET A 360 20.23 0.42 17.05
C MET A 360 21.32 -0.46 17.67
N ALA A 361 22.58 -0.31 17.23
CA ALA A 361 23.71 -0.94 17.91
C ALA A 361 23.88 -0.45 19.36
N ASP A 362 23.47 0.79 19.64
CA ASP A 362 23.33 1.27 21.00
C ASP A 362 22.00 0.74 21.59
N PRO A 363 22.04 -0.04 22.69
CA PRO A 363 20.84 -0.63 23.28
C PRO A 363 19.85 0.40 23.87
N SER A 364 20.27 1.65 24.06
CA SER A 364 19.40 2.75 24.50
C SER A 364 18.58 3.37 23.35
N VAL A 365 18.93 3.07 22.09
CA VAL A 365 18.26 3.63 20.92
C VAL A 365 16.98 2.88 20.61
N ARG A 366 15.91 3.63 20.38
CA ARG A 366 14.63 3.11 19.86
C ARG A 366 14.26 3.85 18.60
N VAL A 367 14.15 3.12 17.49
CA VAL A 367 13.79 3.67 16.19
C VAL A 367 12.28 3.63 15.99
N LEU A 368 11.71 4.73 15.53
CA LEU A 368 10.37 4.80 14.97
C LEU A 368 10.47 4.73 13.44
N GLU A 369 9.77 3.78 12.83
CA GLU A 369 9.84 3.54 11.39
C GLU A 369 8.71 4.25 10.64
N GLU A 370 8.98 5.45 10.12
CA GLU A 370 8.06 6.18 9.25
C GLU A 370 6.66 6.38 9.87
N GLU A 371 6.61 6.56 11.19
CA GLU A 371 5.38 6.84 11.91
C GLU A 371 4.85 8.25 11.57
N PRO A 372 3.53 8.45 11.44
CA PRO A 372 2.96 9.70 10.95
C PRO A 372 2.88 10.82 12.01
N PHE A 373 3.49 10.65 13.19
CA PHE A 373 3.20 11.46 14.37
C PHE A 373 3.51 12.95 14.20
N ILE A 374 4.60 13.30 13.50
CA ILE A 374 4.91 14.71 13.18
C ILE A 374 3.87 15.30 12.22
N GLY A 375 3.45 14.53 11.20
CA GLY A 375 2.41 14.96 10.27
C GLY A 375 1.05 15.12 10.95
N GLN A 376 0.69 14.23 11.87
CA GLN A 376 -0.52 14.32 12.69
C GLN A 376 -0.49 15.56 13.59
N ALA A 377 0.62 15.79 14.29
CA ALA A 377 0.78 16.98 15.12
C ALA A 377 0.63 18.27 14.29
N GLU A 378 1.18 18.32 13.08
CA GLU A 378 1.02 19.47 12.18
C GLU A 378 -0.41 19.69 11.74
N HIS A 379 -1.11 18.62 11.39
CA HIS A 379 -2.53 18.71 11.04
C HIS A 379 -3.38 19.19 12.23
N GLU A 380 -3.19 18.60 13.42
CA GLU A 380 -3.90 18.94 14.66
C GLU A 380 -3.66 20.40 15.09
N LEU A 381 -2.47 20.94 14.80
CA LEU A 381 -2.11 22.32 15.10
C LEU A 381 -2.56 23.32 14.02
N GLY A 382 -3.22 22.87 12.95
CA GLY A 382 -3.79 23.73 11.91
C GLY A 382 -2.89 23.97 10.70
N GLY A 383 -1.90 23.09 10.46
CA GLY A 383 -1.02 23.15 9.30
C GLY A 383 0.22 24.03 9.49
N ILE A 384 1.03 24.12 8.43
CA ILE A 384 2.30 24.87 8.47
C ILE A 384 2.08 26.37 8.73
N GLU A 385 1.00 26.94 8.23
CA GLU A 385 0.67 28.36 8.38
C GLU A 385 0.45 28.75 9.85
N ALA A 386 -0.08 27.83 10.66
CA ALA A 386 -0.39 28.07 12.06
C ALA A 386 0.87 28.13 12.94
N LEU A 387 2.00 27.55 12.49
CA LEU A 387 3.21 27.36 13.32
C LEU A 387 3.75 28.65 13.92
N ALA A 388 3.65 29.77 13.20
CA ALA A 388 4.14 31.07 13.66
C ALA A 388 3.38 31.60 14.89
N GLY A 389 2.08 31.29 14.99
CA GLY A 389 1.19 31.80 16.03
C GLY A 389 0.98 30.86 17.23
N LEU A 390 1.57 29.66 17.22
CA LEU A 390 1.31 28.66 18.27
C LEU A 390 1.74 29.14 19.65
N SER A 391 0.84 29.09 20.63
CA SER A 391 1.19 29.38 22.02
C SER A 391 2.09 28.29 22.61
N GLN A 392 2.85 28.62 23.66
CA GLN A 392 3.63 27.62 24.40
C GLN A 392 2.76 26.47 24.93
N ALA A 393 1.52 26.75 25.34
CA ALA A 393 0.59 25.73 25.82
C ALA A 393 0.26 24.70 24.72
N GLN A 394 -0.02 25.15 23.50
CA GLN A 394 -0.26 24.26 22.36
C GLN A 394 0.98 23.44 22.00
N LEU A 395 2.18 24.03 22.08
CA LEU A 395 3.43 23.32 21.81
C LEU A 395 3.72 22.24 22.86
N ILE A 396 3.45 22.54 24.14
CA ILE A 396 3.56 21.55 25.23
C ILE A 396 2.57 20.41 25.02
N GLU A 397 1.29 20.72 24.76
CA GLU A 397 0.25 19.71 24.52
C GLU A 397 0.60 18.81 23.33
N ALA A 398 1.04 19.38 22.21
CA ALA A 398 1.45 18.62 21.04
C ALA A 398 2.70 17.74 21.30
N ARG A 399 3.66 18.22 22.10
CA ARG A 399 4.82 17.41 22.53
C ARG A 399 4.41 16.24 23.41
N GLU A 400 3.52 16.45 24.38
CA GLU A 400 2.99 15.36 25.21
C GLU A 400 2.24 14.33 24.37
N ALA A 401 1.42 14.80 23.43
CA ALA A 401 0.67 13.94 22.54
C ALA A 401 1.60 13.16 21.59
N TYR A 402 2.71 13.75 21.14
CA TYR A 402 3.76 13.03 20.40
C TYR A 402 4.36 11.92 21.26
N PHE A 403 4.87 12.23 22.46
CA PHE A 403 5.51 11.24 23.32
C PHE A 403 4.54 10.14 23.80
N ALA A 404 3.26 10.45 23.98
CA ALA A 404 2.24 9.45 24.27
C ALA A 404 2.09 8.42 23.15
N ARG A 405 2.02 8.86 21.89
CA ARG A 405 1.98 7.98 20.71
C ARG A 405 3.26 7.16 20.55
N VAL A 406 4.42 7.79 20.83
CA VAL A 406 5.71 7.09 20.83
C VAL A 406 5.75 6.00 21.91
N ALA A 407 5.26 6.29 23.12
CA ALA A 407 5.22 5.31 24.21
C ALA A 407 4.25 4.15 23.94
N GLU A 408 3.11 4.43 23.30
CA GLU A 408 2.16 3.40 22.85
C GLU A 408 2.81 2.45 21.82
N LYS A 409 3.58 3.01 20.88
CA LYS A 409 4.21 2.22 19.81
C LYS A 409 5.48 1.49 20.26
N ALA A 410 6.32 2.16 21.03
CA ALA A 410 7.69 1.74 21.30
C ALA A 410 7.92 1.28 22.76
N GLY A 411 6.92 1.41 23.62
CA GLY A 411 7.00 1.08 25.05
C GLY A 411 7.51 2.24 25.91
N PRO A 412 7.81 1.98 27.20
CA PRO A 412 8.32 3.00 28.12
C PRO A 412 9.60 3.67 27.62
N LEU A 413 9.73 4.98 27.85
CA LEU A 413 10.79 5.82 27.28
C LEU A 413 11.90 6.22 28.28
N ASP A 414 11.89 5.66 29.49
CA ASP A 414 12.89 5.97 30.51
C ASP A 414 14.28 5.50 30.07
N GLY A 415 15.23 6.44 29.94
CA GLY A 415 16.60 6.17 29.50
C GLY A 415 16.72 5.78 28.03
N VAL A 416 15.70 6.07 27.22
CA VAL A 416 15.66 5.75 25.79
C VAL A 416 15.94 7.00 24.95
N GLN A 417 16.86 6.89 23.99
CA GLN A 417 17.01 7.88 22.93
C GLN A 417 16.15 7.48 21.74
N VAL A 418 15.11 8.27 21.46
CA VAL A 418 14.25 8.05 20.30
C VAL A 418 14.96 8.53 19.04
N VAL A 419 14.98 7.70 18.01
CA VAL A 419 15.33 8.07 16.63
C VAL A 419 14.05 8.01 15.80
N ASP A 420 13.51 9.18 15.47
CA ASP A 420 12.35 9.30 14.60
C ASP A 420 12.82 9.31 13.14
N LYS A 421 12.72 8.15 12.48
CA LYS A 421 13.16 7.96 11.10
C LYS A 421 11.98 8.09 10.16
N HIS A 422 12.01 9.13 9.34
CA HIS A 422 11.10 9.27 8.21
C HIS A 422 11.82 10.07 7.11
N PRO A 423 12.06 9.51 5.91
CA PRO A 423 12.84 10.20 4.89
C PRO A 423 12.28 11.60 4.59
N LEU A 424 11.00 11.69 4.24
CA LEU A 424 10.35 12.95 3.86
C LEU A 424 10.08 13.91 5.03
N HIS A 425 10.64 13.69 6.22
CA HIS A 425 10.78 14.76 7.21
C HIS A 425 11.63 15.93 6.69
N LEU A 426 12.31 15.78 5.55
CA LEU A 426 12.78 16.89 4.70
C LEU A 426 11.73 18.02 4.59
N ASN A 427 10.45 17.67 4.45
CA ASN A 427 9.32 18.60 4.26
C ASN A 427 8.66 19.04 5.58
N LYS A 428 9.25 18.68 6.74
CA LYS A 428 8.69 18.88 8.09
C LYS A 428 9.67 19.54 9.06
N ALA A 429 10.81 20.01 8.57
CA ALA A 429 11.87 20.59 9.39
C ALA A 429 11.37 21.75 10.27
N ALA A 430 10.50 22.61 9.76
CA ALA A 430 9.91 23.72 10.52
C ALA A 430 9.05 23.24 11.70
N MET A 431 8.17 22.25 11.46
CA MET A 431 7.35 21.66 12.52
C MET A 431 8.23 20.98 13.58
N ILE A 432 9.19 20.17 13.14
CA ILE A 432 10.12 19.49 14.06
C ILE A 432 10.84 20.50 14.94
N ARG A 433 11.39 21.58 14.35
CA ARG A 433 12.08 22.64 15.09
C ARG A 433 11.16 23.38 16.07
N ARG A 434 9.86 23.45 15.76
CA ARG A 434 8.84 24.08 16.60
C ARG A 434 8.51 23.26 17.84
N LEU A 435 8.38 21.94 17.68
CA LEU A 435 8.13 21.03 18.80
C LEU A 435 9.39 20.74 19.60
N PHE A 436 10.53 20.55 18.92
CA PHE A 436 11.79 20.12 19.53
C PHE A 436 12.92 21.10 19.16
N PRO A 437 13.06 22.21 19.92
CA PRO A 437 14.03 23.24 19.61
C PRO A 437 15.49 22.76 19.54
N ASP A 438 15.82 21.73 20.32
CA ASP A 438 17.17 21.18 20.45
C ASP A 438 17.33 19.84 19.70
N ALA A 439 16.39 19.51 18.81
CA ALA A 439 16.46 18.30 17.99
C ALA A 439 17.69 18.29 17.08
N ARG A 440 18.39 17.15 17.08
CA ARG A 440 19.48 16.85 16.14
C ARG A 440 18.92 16.13 14.92
N PHE A 441 19.42 16.50 13.75
CA PHE A 441 19.01 15.90 12.48
C PHE A 441 20.14 15.04 11.91
N VAL A 442 19.79 13.89 11.37
CA VAL A 442 20.71 13.02 10.61
C VAL A 442 20.21 12.97 9.18
N LEU A 443 21.04 13.42 8.24
CA LEU A 443 20.74 13.38 6.80
C LEU A 443 21.41 12.17 6.16
N ALA A 444 20.62 11.20 5.75
CA ALA A 444 21.07 10.13 4.87
C ALA A 444 21.12 10.64 3.42
N LEU A 445 22.33 10.74 2.88
CA LEU A 445 22.61 11.27 1.55
C LEU A 445 23.09 10.13 0.64
N ARG A 446 22.60 10.11 -0.59
CA ARG A 446 23.00 9.17 -1.65
C ARG A 446 22.92 9.89 -3.00
N HIS A 447 23.60 9.39 -4.02
CA HIS A 447 23.57 10.00 -5.35
C HIS A 447 22.13 10.28 -5.83
N PRO A 448 21.76 11.52 -6.21
CA PRO A 448 20.38 11.89 -6.57
C PRO A 448 19.75 11.00 -7.65
N CYS A 449 20.51 10.67 -8.71
CA CYS A 449 20.04 9.77 -9.77
C CYS A 449 19.78 8.34 -9.29
N ASP A 450 20.62 7.80 -8.40
CA ASP A 450 20.39 6.47 -7.82
C ASP A 450 19.16 6.46 -6.93
N VAL A 451 18.92 7.53 -6.19
CA VAL A 451 17.76 7.70 -5.33
C VAL A 451 16.47 7.75 -6.15
N VAL A 452 16.38 8.67 -7.11
CA VAL A 452 15.19 8.83 -7.96
C VAL A 452 14.90 7.56 -8.77
N LEU A 453 15.93 6.97 -9.37
CA LEU A 453 15.79 5.68 -10.05
C LEU A 453 15.31 4.60 -9.07
N SER A 454 15.94 4.47 -7.89
CA SER A 454 15.54 3.44 -6.91
C SER A 454 14.08 3.60 -6.48
N CYS A 455 13.59 4.84 -6.36
CA CYS A 455 12.18 5.09 -6.10
C CYS A 455 11.30 4.61 -7.26
N PHE A 456 11.63 5.00 -8.49
CA PHE A 456 10.87 4.63 -9.69
C PHE A 456 10.78 3.12 -9.92
N LEU A 457 11.85 2.37 -9.63
CA LEU A 457 11.88 0.92 -9.82
C LEU A 457 11.20 0.14 -8.69
N THR A 458 10.74 0.79 -7.61
CA THR A 458 10.21 0.12 -6.41
C THR A 458 8.68 0.08 -6.42
N ASN A 459 8.12 -1.11 -6.21
CA ASN A 459 6.68 -1.31 -6.02
C ASN A 459 6.22 -0.91 -4.60
N PHE A 460 6.03 0.39 -4.36
CA PHE A 460 5.58 0.93 -3.07
C PHE A 460 4.09 0.66 -2.79
N ARG A 461 3.71 0.67 -1.51
CA ARG A 461 2.32 0.96 -1.14
C ARG A 461 2.02 2.41 -1.55
N ILE A 462 0.99 2.60 -2.36
CA ILE A 462 0.66 3.91 -2.90
C ILE A 462 0.03 4.78 -1.82
N ASN A 463 0.72 5.87 -1.48
CA ASN A 463 0.18 6.99 -0.72
C ASN A 463 0.48 8.30 -1.47
N ASN A 464 0.03 9.44 -0.96
CA ASN A 464 0.18 10.73 -1.64
C ASN A 464 1.63 11.05 -2.03
N ALA A 465 2.60 10.69 -1.19
CA ALA A 465 4.01 10.91 -1.47
C ALA A 465 4.55 9.87 -2.47
N MET A 466 4.34 8.58 -2.22
CA MET A 466 4.87 7.49 -3.05
C MET A 466 4.27 7.47 -4.46
N ALA A 467 3.07 8.03 -4.65
CA ALA A 467 2.45 8.18 -5.96
C ALA A 467 3.30 9.02 -6.94
N ASN A 468 4.16 9.91 -6.44
CA ASN A 468 5.12 10.66 -7.25
C ASN A 468 6.19 9.76 -7.89
N PHE A 469 6.38 8.54 -7.41
CA PHE A 469 7.39 7.61 -7.94
C PHE A 469 6.89 6.75 -9.10
N LEU A 470 5.61 6.88 -9.47
CA LEU A 470 5.05 6.23 -10.64
C LEU A 470 5.52 6.87 -11.96
N ASP A 471 6.01 8.10 -11.90
CA ASP A 471 6.57 8.81 -13.03
C ASP A 471 7.96 9.35 -12.67
N LEU A 472 8.90 9.24 -13.60
CA LEU A 472 10.29 9.62 -13.35
C LEU A 472 10.44 11.14 -13.21
N GLY A 473 9.68 11.92 -13.99
CA GLY A 473 9.67 13.38 -13.92
C GLY A 473 9.10 13.87 -12.60
N ASP A 474 7.96 13.33 -12.18
CA ASP A 474 7.34 13.64 -10.89
C ASP A 474 8.25 13.26 -9.71
N ALA A 475 8.96 12.13 -9.80
CA ALA A 475 9.91 11.70 -8.79
C ALA A 475 11.08 12.69 -8.64
N ALA A 476 11.61 13.19 -9.77
CA ALA A 476 12.66 14.19 -9.79
C ALA A 476 12.16 15.55 -9.27
N GLU A 477 10.96 15.98 -9.65
CA GLU A 477 10.34 17.21 -9.16
C GLU A 477 10.12 17.16 -7.65
N LEU A 478 9.62 16.04 -7.11
CA LEU A 478 9.48 15.89 -5.65
C LEU A 478 10.83 15.90 -4.93
N TYR A 479 11.88 15.31 -5.53
CA TYR A 479 13.23 15.38 -5.00
C TYR A 479 13.70 16.83 -4.91
N ASP A 480 13.52 17.61 -5.98
CA ASP A 480 13.89 19.02 -6.05
C ASP A 480 13.17 19.86 -4.99
N ILE A 481 11.84 19.76 -4.91
CA ILE A 481 11.03 20.47 -3.90
C ILE A 481 11.48 20.11 -2.49
N SER A 482 11.70 18.82 -2.21
CA SER A 482 12.01 18.35 -0.85
C SER A 482 13.39 18.80 -0.39
N PHE A 483 14.39 18.74 -1.26
CA PHE A 483 15.74 19.21 -0.94
C PHE A 483 15.84 20.74 -0.94
N ALA A 484 15.06 21.44 -1.77
CA ALA A 484 14.93 22.90 -1.68
C ALA A 484 14.36 23.33 -0.34
N HIS A 485 13.28 22.69 0.11
CA HIS A 485 12.69 22.94 1.43
C HIS A 485 13.69 22.67 2.55
N TRP A 486 14.39 21.53 2.49
CA TRP A 486 15.37 21.12 3.50
C TRP A 486 16.55 22.08 3.59
N GLU A 487 17.17 22.42 2.47
CA GLU A 487 18.35 23.31 2.46
C GLU A 487 18.01 24.71 2.93
N LYS A 488 16.84 25.23 2.51
CA LYS A 488 16.30 26.50 2.98
C LYS A 488 16.03 26.47 4.48
N SER A 489 15.44 25.38 4.98
CA SER A 489 15.19 25.15 6.41
C SER A 489 16.49 25.10 7.22
N ARG A 490 17.48 24.34 6.73
CA ARG A 490 18.79 24.18 7.35
C ARG A 490 19.49 25.52 7.53
N GLU A 491 19.49 26.34 6.49
CA GLU A 491 20.13 27.66 6.49
C GLU A 491 19.40 28.66 7.40
N ILE A 492 18.08 28.83 7.23
CA ILE A 492 17.32 29.86 7.96
C ILE A 492 17.23 29.54 9.46
N MET A 493 17.09 28.27 9.83
CA MET A 493 16.93 27.85 11.23
C MET A 493 18.24 27.41 11.90
N ASN A 494 19.36 27.43 11.17
CA ASN A 494 20.66 26.95 11.62
C ASN A 494 20.57 25.56 12.29
N LEU A 495 20.03 24.59 11.56
CA LEU A 495 19.74 23.26 12.11
C LEU A 495 21.04 22.48 12.40
N PRO A 496 21.12 21.76 13.54
CA PRO A 496 22.25 20.88 13.84
C PRO A 496 22.11 19.57 13.03
N VAL A 497 23.01 19.36 12.06
CA VAL A 497 22.92 18.23 11.10
C VAL A 497 24.20 17.39 11.10
N GLY A 498 24.05 16.08 11.27
CA GLY A 498 25.05 15.08 10.90
C GLY A 498 24.69 14.44 9.56
N THR A 499 25.60 14.46 8.59
CA THR A 499 25.36 13.87 7.25
C THR A 499 26.07 12.53 7.14
N VAL A 500 25.37 11.52 6.61
CA VAL A 500 25.93 10.21 6.29
C VAL A 500 25.79 9.97 4.79
N VAL A 501 26.91 9.72 4.12
CA VAL A 501 26.96 9.42 2.68
C VAL A 501 26.90 7.92 2.49
N TYR A 502 25.85 7.44 1.81
CA TYR A 502 25.58 6.02 1.60
C TYR A 502 26.76 5.27 0.98
N GLU A 503 27.40 5.86 -0.03
CA GLU A 503 28.53 5.25 -0.75
C GLU A 503 29.75 5.06 0.17
N ARG A 504 29.99 6.00 1.10
CA ARG A 504 31.04 5.87 2.13
C ARG A 504 30.64 4.84 3.18
N LEU A 505 29.36 4.85 3.59
CA LEU A 505 28.81 3.92 4.58
C LEU A 505 28.98 2.45 4.16
N VAL A 506 28.70 2.12 2.89
CA VAL A 506 28.85 0.76 2.37
C VAL A 506 30.30 0.38 2.03
N GLU A 507 31.20 1.36 1.99
CA GLU A 507 32.63 1.14 1.79
C GLU A 507 33.38 0.92 3.10
N ASP A 508 33.13 1.76 4.11
CA ASP A 508 33.74 1.69 5.43
C ASP A 508 32.78 2.29 6.46
N SER A 509 31.92 1.43 7.02
CA SER A 509 30.87 1.83 7.95
C SER A 509 31.43 2.39 9.26
N ALA A 510 32.56 1.86 9.76
CA ALA A 510 33.18 2.32 10.99
C ALA A 510 33.71 3.75 10.84
N ARG A 511 34.37 4.04 9.73
CA ARG A 511 34.85 5.39 9.42
C ARG A 511 33.70 6.39 9.26
N GLU A 512 32.62 5.99 8.58
CA GLU A 512 31.49 6.89 8.33
C GLU A 512 30.64 7.14 9.58
N LEU A 513 30.43 6.12 10.42
CA LEU A 513 29.49 6.22 11.55
C LEU A 513 30.11 6.69 12.85
N ARG A 514 31.40 6.44 13.10
CA ARG A 514 32.01 6.80 14.39
C ARG A 514 31.88 8.29 14.74
N PRO A 515 32.14 9.25 13.82
CA PRO A 515 31.92 10.66 14.11
C PRO A 515 30.45 10.99 14.40
N LEU A 516 29.52 10.27 13.77
CA LEU A 516 28.09 10.43 14.00
C LEU A 516 27.70 9.93 15.40
N PHE A 517 28.16 8.74 15.81
CA PHE A 517 27.90 8.22 17.16
C PHE A 517 28.45 9.14 18.25
N ASP A 518 29.67 9.63 18.08
CA ASP A 518 30.30 10.57 19.01
C ASP A 518 29.48 11.88 19.11
N TRP A 519 29.02 12.43 17.99
CA TRP A 519 28.20 13.65 17.97
C TRP A 519 26.78 13.45 18.52
N LEU A 520 26.20 12.26 18.31
CA LEU A 520 24.90 11.88 18.87
C LEU A 520 24.97 11.50 20.35
N GLU A 521 26.18 11.35 20.90
CA GLU A 521 26.44 10.84 22.26
C GLU A 521 25.92 9.40 22.46
N LEU A 522 26.03 8.58 21.40
CA LEU A 522 25.64 7.17 21.42
C LEU A 522 26.85 6.26 21.66
N ALA A 523 26.62 5.10 22.27
CA ALA A 523 27.63 4.09 22.51
C ALA A 523 28.04 3.40 21.20
N TRP A 524 29.29 3.59 20.78
CA TRP A 524 29.85 2.90 19.62
C TRP A 524 30.02 1.38 19.89
N PRO A 525 29.47 0.49 19.05
CA PRO A 525 29.52 -0.97 19.25
C PRO A 525 30.90 -1.61 19.04
N GLY A 526 31.90 -0.88 18.54
CA GLY A 526 33.24 -1.39 18.23
C GLY A 526 33.51 -1.59 16.74
N GLU A 527 34.76 -1.88 16.38
CA GLU A 527 35.20 -2.00 14.97
C GLU A 527 34.72 -3.29 14.28
N GLU A 528 34.32 -4.31 15.05
CA GLU A 528 33.79 -5.59 14.54
C GLU A 528 32.27 -5.58 14.39
N PHE A 529 31.63 -4.41 14.44
CA PHE A 529 30.17 -4.29 14.39
C PHE A 529 29.57 -4.81 13.07
N ASP A 530 28.67 -5.79 13.18
CA ASP A 530 27.86 -6.31 12.08
C ASP A 530 26.42 -5.80 12.21
N HIS A 531 26.00 -4.95 11.28
CA HIS A 531 24.64 -4.39 11.26
C HIS A 531 23.56 -5.46 11.13
N ARG A 532 23.90 -6.66 10.63
CA ARG A 532 22.95 -7.78 10.51
C ARG A 532 22.52 -8.35 11.85
N ASP A 533 23.35 -8.22 12.89
CA ASP A 533 22.99 -8.66 14.24
C ASP A 533 21.89 -7.75 14.82
N ALA A 534 22.02 -6.43 14.61
CA ALA A 534 20.97 -5.47 14.95
C ALA A 534 19.69 -5.72 14.15
N ALA A 535 19.80 -6.02 12.85
CA ALA A 535 18.66 -6.36 11.99
C ALA A 535 17.91 -7.62 12.48
N ARG A 536 18.62 -8.65 12.93
CA ARG A 536 18.04 -9.89 13.47
C ARG A 536 17.34 -9.65 14.81
N ALA A 537 17.91 -8.83 15.68
CA ALA A 537 17.30 -8.49 16.97
C ALA A 537 16.02 -7.66 16.83
N ARG A 538 15.89 -6.90 15.73
CA ARG A 538 14.76 -6.00 15.42
C ARG A 538 13.46 -6.73 15.02
N GLY A 539 13.52 -7.99 14.61
CA GLY A 539 12.34 -8.74 14.15
C GLY A 539 11.77 -8.21 12.83
N THR A 540 10.46 -7.93 12.78
CA THR A 540 9.76 -7.45 11.58
C THR A 540 10.05 -5.97 11.31
N VAL A 541 10.62 -5.65 10.15
CA VAL A 541 10.83 -4.26 9.67
C VAL A 541 9.78 -3.95 8.61
N SER A 542 9.09 -2.82 8.72
CA SER A 542 7.92 -2.49 7.87
C SER A 542 8.32 -1.87 6.51
N THR A 543 9.58 -1.50 6.34
CA THR A 543 10.05 -0.75 5.16
C THR A 543 10.33 -1.64 3.93
N ALA A 544 10.13 -1.07 2.73
CA ALA A 544 10.47 -1.71 1.45
C ALA A 544 11.99 -1.97 1.24
N SER A 545 12.84 -1.65 2.23
CA SER A 545 14.29 -1.80 2.19
C SER A 545 14.80 -2.97 3.07
N TYR A 546 13.92 -3.75 3.72
CA TYR A 546 14.33 -4.76 4.70
C TYR A 546 15.31 -5.82 4.17
N SER A 547 15.07 -6.35 2.97
CA SER A 547 15.97 -7.35 2.36
C SER A 547 17.39 -6.81 2.15
N GLN A 548 17.57 -5.48 2.06
CA GLN A 548 18.87 -4.85 1.86
C GLN A 548 19.68 -4.73 3.15
N VAL A 549 19.02 -4.65 4.31
CA VAL A 549 19.68 -4.45 5.61
C VAL A 549 20.06 -5.77 6.30
N THR A 550 19.47 -6.88 5.86
CA THR A 550 19.79 -8.24 6.34
C THR A 550 20.88 -8.92 5.52
N GLU A 551 21.21 -8.37 4.35
CA GLU A 551 22.34 -8.77 3.52
C GLU A 551 23.66 -8.13 3.99
N PRO A 552 24.82 -8.73 3.64
CA PRO A 552 26.10 -8.03 3.74
C PRO A 552 26.08 -6.71 2.98
N LEU A 553 26.81 -5.70 3.46
CA LEU A 553 26.95 -4.43 2.76
C LEU A 553 27.44 -4.68 1.33
N TYR A 554 26.73 -4.13 0.35
CA TYR A 554 27.03 -4.31 -1.05
C TYR A 554 27.15 -2.97 -1.77
N LYS A 555 28.08 -2.90 -2.72
CA LYS A 555 28.30 -1.70 -3.55
C LYS A 555 27.40 -1.65 -4.79
N ARG A 556 26.68 -2.73 -5.14
CA ARG A 556 25.86 -2.84 -6.37
C ARG A 556 24.74 -1.80 -6.52
N ALA A 557 24.34 -1.14 -5.44
CA ALA A 557 23.36 -0.06 -5.47
C ALA A 557 23.96 1.30 -5.80
N ALA A 558 25.26 1.52 -5.52
CA ALA A 558 25.95 2.75 -5.89
C ALA A 558 26.30 2.71 -7.38
N GLY A 559 25.96 3.78 -8.11
CA GLY A 559 26.20 3.90 -9.55
C GLY A 559 25.29 3.01 -10.40
N ARG A 560 24.16 2.51 -9.85
CA ARG A 560 23.20 1.70 -10.63
C ARG A 560 22.59 2.54 -11.74
N TRP A 561 22.42 3.84 -11.51
CA TRP A 561 21.86 4.81 -12.46
C TRP A 561 22.60 4.83 -13.80
N HIS A 562 23.91 4.55 -13.85
CA HIS A 562 24.66 4.48 -15.11
C HIS A 562 24.08 3.47 -16.11
N ARG A 563 23.48 2.37 -15.63
CA ARG A 563 22.85 1.33 -16.48
C ARG A 563 21.54 1.80 -17.12
N TYR A 564 20.98 2.89 -16.60
CA TYR A 564 19.71 3.49 -17.01
C TYR A 564 19.89 4.95 -17.42
N ALA A 565 21.13 5.37 -17.73
CA ALA A 565 21.45 6.78 -17.98
C ALA A 565 20.62 7.37 -19.12
N ASP A 566 20.43 6.61 -20.20
CA ASP A 566 19.61 7.02 -21.35
C ASP A 566 18.14 7.24 -20.96
N HIS A 567 17.60 6.42 -20.06
CA HIS A 567 16.23 6.58 -19.55
C HIS A 567 16.11 7.73 -18.54
N LEU A 568 17.21 8.09 -17.86
CA LEU A 568 17.28 9.20 -16.89
C LEU A 568 17.59 10.55 -17.53
N GLU A 569 18.01 10.59 -18.81
CA GLU A 569 18.33 11.81 -19.54
C GLU A 569 17.27 12.92 -19.37
N PRO A 570 15.95 12.64 -19.45
CA PRO A 570 14.93 13.67 -19.33
C PRO A 570 14.93 14.41 -17.98
N VAL A 571 15.43 13.78 -16.91
CA VAL A 571 15.41 14.34 -15.55
C VAL A 571 16.75 14.88 -15.08
N PHE A 572 17.85 14.69 -15.83
CA PHE A 572 19.16 15.21 -15.43
C PHE A 572 19.16 16.73 -15.20
N LYS A 573 18.43 17.49 -16.01
CA LYS A 573 18.33 18.95 -15.82
C LYS A 573 17.78 19.33 -14.43
N CYS A 574 16.84 18.54 -13.91
CA CYS A 574 16.25 18.75 -12.59
C CYS A 574 17.22 18.31 -11.47
N LEU A 575 17.93 17.19 -11.66
CA LEU A 575 18.78 16.60 -10.62
C LEU A 575 20.21 17.17 -10.57
N GLN A 576 20.73 17.70 -11.67
CA GLN A 576 22.10 18.19 -11.77
C GLN A 576 22.48 19.24 -10.70
N PRO A 577 21.64 20.26 -10.40
CA PRO A 577 21.94 21.21 -9.33
C PRO A 577 22.17 20.53 -7.98
N TRP A 578 21.45 19.45 -7.70
CA TRP A 578 21.60 18.67 -6.47
C TRP A 578 22.82 17.77 -6.48
N VAL A 579 23.12 17.15 -7.62
CA VAL A 579 24.35 16.36 -7.82
C VAL A 579 25.56 17.24 -7.51
N GLU A 580 25.61 18.44 -8.09
CA GLU A 580 26.70 19.40 -7.88
C GLU A 580 26.72 19.93 -6.45
N ARG A 581 25.58 20.35 -5.90
CA ARG A 581 25.48 20.87 -4.53
C ARG A 581 26.00 19.87 -3.50
N TYR A 582 25.70 18.58 -3.70
CA TYR A 582 26.09 17.52 -2.79
C TYR A 582 27.48 16.92 -3.07
N GLY A 583 28.21 17.43 -4.06
CA GLY A 583 29.58 17.01 -4.37
C GLY A 583 29.69 15.71 -5.18
N TYR A 584 28.58 15.24 -5.75
CA TYR A 584 28.54 14.12 -6.70
C TYR A 584 28.89 14.62 -8.11
N SER A 585 28.82 13.70 -9.08
CA SER A 585 29.13 13.97 -10.48
C SER A 585 28.27 13.10 -11.40
N LEU A 586 27.86 13.66 -12.54
CA LEU A 586 27.22 12.89 -13.61
C LEU A 586 28.26 12.24 -14.55
N ASP A 587 29.50 12.70 -14.54
CA ASP A 587 30.53 12.28 -15.50
C ASP A 587 31.47 11.20 -14.93
N ASP A 588 31.66 11.16 -13.61
CA ASP A 588 32.56 10.25 -12.91
C ASP A 588 31.92 9.67 -11.63
N GLY A 589 32.50 8.58 -11.11
CA GLY A 589 32.02 7.92 -9.89
C GLY A 589 32.44 8.63 -8.59
N ARG A 590 32.53 9.97 -8.58
CA ARG A 590 32.99 10.73 -7.43
C ARG A 590 32.04 10.59 -6.25
N ILE A 591 32.62 10.19 -5.12
CA ILE A 591 31.93 10.11 -3.84
C ILE A 591 32.20 11.41 -3.07
N PRO A 592 31.18 12.10 -2.55
CA PRO A 592 31.34 13.32 -1.78
C PRO A 592 32.17 13.14 -0.51
N ASP A 593 33.00 14.13 -0.20
CA ASP A 593 33.66 14.24 1.09
C ASP A 593 32.98 15.35 1.92
N TRP A 594 31.91 14.97 2.61
CA TRP A 594 31.18 15.88 3.50
C TRP A 594 31.90 16.04 4.85
N PRO A 595 31.97 17.28 5.39
CA PRO A 595 32.61 17.56 6.67
C PRO A 595 31.89 16.85 7.83
N GLU A 596 32.61 16.69 8.95
CA GLU A 596 32.07 16.14 10.20
C GLU A 596 30.81 16.92 10.67
N PRO A 597 29.92 16.27 11.45
CA PRO A 597 28.69 16.91 11.94
C PRO A 597 28.93 18.29 12.57
N SER A 598 28.14 19.28 12.18
CA SER A 598 28.24 20.63 12.73
C SER A 598 27.68 20.66 14.16
N ARG A 599 28.40 21.31 15.08
CA ARG A 599 27.94 21.54 16.45
C ARG A 599 26.84 22.59 16.54
#